data_AF-A0A944XKJ9-F1
#
_entry.id   AF-A0A944XKJ9-F1
#
_cell.length_a   1.000
_cell.length_b   1.000
_cell.length_c   1.000
_cell.angle_alpha   90.00
_cell.angle_beta   90.00
_cell.angle_gamma   90.00
#
_symmetry.space_group_name_H-M   'P 1'
#
loop_
_entity.id
_entity.type
_entity.pdbx_description
1 polymer ?
#
loop_
_entity_poly.entity_id
_entity_poly.type
_entity_poly.pdbx_seq_one_letter_code
_entity_poly.pdbx_strand_id
1 'polypeptide(L)'
;AITRILEEFKKLKDKGVTNEELQEAKDGVRGSMIVQLEDSLAVADFYGKRKLLTGEIISPEEALAKIDAVTHEDIERVVKDLLVSEKLNLAVVGSFDDEERFKKLLTF
;
A
#
# COMPACT_ATOMS: atom_id res chain seq x y z
N ALA A 1 -7.44 11.74 -13.48
CA ALA A 1 -6.63 11.06 -12.45
C ALA A 1 -7.49 10.17 -11.56
N ILE A 2 -8.41 10.70 -10.74
CA ILE A 2 -9.24 9.94 -9.79
C ILE A 2 -9.91 8.71 -10.42
N THR A 3 -10.67 8.89 -11.51
CA THR A 3 -11.34 7.79 -12.21
C THR A 3 -10.38 6.69 -12.67
N ARG A 4 -9.18 7.05 -13.14
CA ARG A 4 -8.17 6.06 -13.57
C ARG A 4 -7.63 5.25 -12.40
N ILE A 5 -7.39 5.88 -11.25
CA ILE A 5 -6.94 5.17 -10.03
C ILE A 5 -8.00 4.15 -9.61
N LEU A 6 -9.27 4.55 -9.66
CA LEU A 6 -10.39 3.69 -9.29
C LEU A 6 -10.61 2.54 -10.29
N GLU A 7 -10.37 2.76 -11.58
CA GLU A 7 -10.35 1.69 -12.58
C GLU A 7 -9.25 0.66 -12.31
N GLU A 8 -8.05 1.08 -11.87
CA GLU A 8 -6.99 0.16 -11.48
C GLU A 8 -7.34 -0.60 -10.19
N PHE A 9 -8.01 0.04 -9.22
CA PHE A 9 -8.53 -0.67 -8.03
C PHE A 9 -9.55 -1.73 -8.42
N LYS A 10 -10.44 -1.42 -9.35
CA LYS A 10 -11.38 -2.40 -9.90
C LYS A 10 -10.67 -3.55 -10.60
N LYS A 11 -9.69 -3.24 -11.46
CA LYS A 11 -8.89 -4.25 -12.17
C LYS A 11 -8.17 -5.17 -11.19
N LEU A 12 -7.56 -4.61 -10.14
CA LEU A 12 -6.90 -5.37 -9.07
C LEU A 12 -7.89 -6.28 -8.32
N LYS A 13 -9.11 -5.79 -8.06
CA LYS A 13 -10.17 -6.57 -7.41
C LYS A 13 -10.72 -7.70 -8.28
N ASP A 14 -10.94 -7.43 -9.56
CA ASP A 14 -11.60 -8.36 -10.48
C ASP A 14 -10.63 -9.39 -11.08
N LYS A 15 -9.38 -8.99 -11.33
CA LYS A 15 -8.39 -9.79 -12.06
C LYS A 15 -7.15 -10.16 -11.25
N GLY A 16 -6.98 -9.58 -10.06
CA GLY A 16 -5.76 -9.76 -9.26
C GLY A 16 -4.54 -9.11 -9.92
N VAL A 17 -3.36 -9.57 -9.49
CA VAL A 17 -2.05 -9.23 -10.07
C VAL A 17 -1.45 -10.45 -10.76
N THR A 18 -0.60 -10.20 -11.74
CA THR A 18 0.26 -11.22 -12.33
C THR A 18 1.46 -11.52 -11.41
N ASN A 19 2.13 -12.66 -11.66
CA ASN A 19 3.36 -13.00 -10.94
C ASN A 19 4.45 -11.95 -11.16
N GLU A 20 4.53 -11.38 -12.36
CA GLU A 20 5.51 -10.34 -12.72
C GLU A 20 5.26 -9.05 -11.94
N GLU A 21 4.01 -8.57 -11.92
CA GLU A 21 3.62 -7.40 -11.12
C GLU A 21 3.85 -7.61 -9.61
N LEU A 22 3.55 -8.81 -9.08
CA LEU A 22 3.81 -9.13 -7.68
C LEU A 22 5.31 -9.13 -7.38
N GLN A 23 6.13 -9.72 -8.25
CA GLN A 23 7.57 -9.76 -8.08
C GLN A 23 8.18 -8.34 -8.16
N GLU A 24 7.77 -7.55 -9.17
CA GLU A 24 8.23 -6.18 -9.33
C GLU A 24 7.86 -5.31 -8.12
N ALA A 25 6.64 -5.47 -7.58
CA ALA A 25 6.23 -4.77 -6.37
C ALA A 25 7.08 -5.16 -5.15
N LYS A 26 7.37 -6.45 -4.95
CA LYS A 26 8.24 -6.93 -3.87
C LYS A 26 9.66 -6.37 -3.99
N ASP A 27 10.22 -6.38 -5.19
CA ASP A 27 11.56 -5.87 -5.47
C ASP A 27 11.63 -4.36 -5.24
N GLY A 28 10.59 -3.61 -5.61
CA GLY A 28 10.46 -2.18 -5.33
C GLY A 28 10.44 -1.88 -3.82
N VAL A 29 9.67 -2.63 -3.04
CA VAL A 29 9.62 -2.50 -1.57
C VAL A 29 10.99 -2.82 -0.95
N ARG A 30 11.62 -3.91 -1.39
CA ARG A 30 12.97 -4.32 -0.94
C ARG A 30 13.99 -3.22 -1.22
N GLY A 31 14.05 -2.73 -2.46
CA GLY A 31 14.99 -1.70 -2.86
C GLY A 31 14.83 -0.42 -2.05
N SER A 32 13.59 0.03 -1.86
CA SER A 32 13.28 1.21 -1.05
C SER A 32 13.70 1.02 0.42
N MET A 33 13.45 -0.16 1.00
CA MET A 33 13.79 -0.44 2.39
C MET A 33 15.31 -0.45 2.62
N ILE A 34 16.09 -1.00 1.69
CA ILE A 34 17.55 -1.03 1.80
C ILE A 34 18.12 0.40 1.78
N VAL A 35 17.64 1.23 0.86
CA VAL A 35 18.07 2.64 0.75
C VAL A 35 17.68 3.45 1.99
N GLN A 36 16.55 3.14 2.62
CA GLN A 36 16.11 3.83 3.83
C GLN A 36 16.94 3.47 5.09
N LEU A 37 17.77 2.42 5.05
CA LEU A 37 18.49 1.90 6.22
C LEU A 37 20.01 2.04 6.08
N GLU A 38 20.47 3.09 5.39
CA GLU A 38 21.90 3.30 5.08
C GLU A 38 22.72 3.88 6.24
N ASP A 39 22.08 4.52 7.23
CA ASP A 39 22.75 5.12 8.37
C ASP A 39 22.19 4.67 9.72
N SER A 40 22.99 4.83 10.78
CA SER A 40 22.66 4.36 12.12
C SER A 40 21.42 5.03 12.72
N LEU A 41 21.13 6.28 12.37
CA LEU A 41 19.95 6.99 12.86
C LEU A 41 18.69 6.42 12.20
N ALA A 42 18.74 6.15 10.90
CA ALA A 42 17.63 5.52 10.19
C ALA A 42 17.33 4.11 10.71
N VAL A 43 18.36 3.32 11.01
CA VAL A 43 18.21 2.01 11.65
C VAL A 43 17.60 2.14 13.05
N ALA A 44 18.05 3.11 13.86
CA ALA A 44 17.47 3.36 15.17
C ALA A 44 15.99 3.78 15.10
N ASP A 45 15.64 4.65 14.14
CA ASP A 45 14.26 5.08 13.89
C ASP A 45 13.35 3.91 13.46
N PHE A 46 13.84 3.03 12.59
CA PHE A 46 13.13 1.80 12.20
C PHE A 46 12.77 0.95 13.43
N TYR A 47 13.73 0.63 14.28
CA TYR A 47 13.48 -0.15 15.49
C TYR A 47 12.60 0.58 16.50
N GLY A 48 12.85 1.87 16.71
CA GLY A 48 12.11 2.71 17.66
C GLY A 48 10.63 2.81 17.29
N LYS A 49 10.32 3.17 16.04
CA LYS A 49 8.94 3.25 15.54
C LYS A 49 8.23 1.91 15.64
N ARG A 50 8.91 0.82 15.28
CA ARG A 50 8.31 -0.51 15.35
C ARG A 50 7.97 -0.90 16.78
N LYS A 51 8.91 -0.74 17.72
CA LYS A 51 8.66 -1.03 19.13
C LYS A 51 7.51 -0.19 19.69
N LEU A 52 7.44 1.09 19.31
CA LEU A 52 6.41 2.02 19.78
C LEU A 52 5.02 1.68 19.22
N LEU A 53 4.91 1.37 17.93
CA LEU A 53 3.62 1.19 17.24
C LEU A 53 3.08 -0.23 17.35
N THR A 54 3.96 -1.25 17.33
CA THR A 54 3.55 -2.66 17.28
C THR A 54 3.95 -3.45 18.53
N GLY A 55 4.77 -2.88 19.42
CA GLY A 55 5.28 -3.58 20.60
C GLY A 55 6.41 -4.58 20.32
N GLU A 56 6.72 -4.81 19.04
CA GLU A 56 7.68 -5.83 18.58
C GLU A 56 8.94 -5.19 17.98
N ILE A 57 10.05 -5.91 18.09
CA ILE A 57 11.30 -5.58 17.40
C ILE A 57 11.60 -6.77 16.49
N ILE A 58 11.70 -6.52 15.19
CA ILE A 58 12.21 -7.48 14.20
C ILE A 58 13.31 -6.80 13.42
N SER A 59 14.28 -7.56 12.92
CA SER A 59 15.37 -7.03 12.11
C SER A 59 14.89 -6.63 10.70
N PRO A 60 15.65 -5.77 9.99
CA PRO A 60 15.40 -5.49 8.58
C PRO A 60 15.30 -6.77 7.72
N GLU A 61 16.15 -7.76 7.98
CA GLU A 61 16.15 -9.04 7.27
C GLU A 61 14.86 -9.83 7.53
N GLU A 62 14.38 -9.86 8.78
CA GLU A 62 13.11 -10.51 9.13
C GLU A 62 11.92 -9.81 8.48
N ALA A 63 11.95 -8.47 8.40
CA ALA A 63 10.93 -7.70 7.71
C ALA A 63 10.93 -7.98 6.20
N LEU A 64 12.10 -8.05 5.56
CA LEU A 64 12.24 -8.42 4.15
C LEU A 64 11.75 -9.85 3.88
N ALA A 65 12.08 -10.81 4.74
CA ALA A 65 11.59 -12.18 4.62
C ALA A 65 10.05 -12.26 4.68
N LYS A 66 9.40 -11.40 5.47
CA LYS A 66 7.93 -11.30 5.50
C LYS A 66 7.36 -10.73 4.20
N ILE A 67 8.05 -9.78 3.56
CA ILE A 67 7.65 -9.25 2.23
C ILE A 67 7.80 -10.33 1.16
N ASP A 68 8.89 -11.09 1.20
CA ASP A 68 9.13 -12.18 0.25
C ASP A 68 8.09 -13.28 0.33
N ALA A 69 7.60 -13.57 1.54
CA ALA A 69 6.59 -14.59 1.80
C ALA A 69 5.17 -14.23 1.33
N VAL A 70 4.89 -12.97 0.96
CA VAL A 70 3.55 -12.54 0.53
C VAL A 70 3.09 -13.34 -0.69
N THR A 71 1.90 -13.91 -0.64
CA THR A 71 1.35 -14.69 -1.77
C THR A 71 0.22 -13.95 -2.49
N HIS A 72 -0.25 -14.49 -3.63
CA HIS A 72 -1.43 -13.96 -4.32
C HIS A 72 -2.66 -14.01 -3.42
N GLU A 73 -2.82 -15.06 -2.61
CA GLU A 73 -3.93 -15.21 -1.68
C GLU A 73 -3.93 -14.11 -0.61
N ASP A 74 -2.75 -13.70 -0.13
CA ASP A 74 -2.63 -12.55 0.78
C ASP A 74 -3.09 -11.25 0.12
N ILE A 75 -2.67 -11.02 -1.14
CA ILE A 75 -3.11 -9.85 -1.90
C ILE A 75 -4.62 -9.87 -2.09
N GLU A 76 -5.19 -10.98 -2.53
CA GLU A 76 -6.64 -11.13 -2.71
C GLU A 76 -7.41 -10.89 -1.41
N ARG A 77 -6.92 -11.43 -0.29
CA ARG A 77 -7.55 -11.25 1.02
C ARG A 77 -7.58 -9.77 1.41
N VAL A 78 -6.46 -9.07 1.25
CA VAL A 78 -6.36 -7.64 1.59
C VAL A 78 -7.19 -6.78 0.63
N VAL A 79 -7.18 -7.07 -0.67
CA VAL A 79 -7.99 -6.38 -1.67
C VAL A 79 -9.48 -6.50 -1.37
N LYS A 80 -9.96 -7.70 -1.00
CA LYS A 80 -11.37 -7.93 -0.65
C LYS A 80 -11.80 -7.15 0.60
N ASP A 81 -10.91 -6.97 1.59
CA ASP A 81 -11.22 -6.22 2.81
C ASP A 81 -11.11 -4.70 2.63
N LEU A 82 -10.07 -4.23 1.93
CA LEU A 82 -9.74 -2.80 1.86
C LEU A 82 -10.39 -2.09 0.66
N LEU A 83 -10.47 -2.74 -0.50
CA LEU A 83 -10.97 -2.12 -1.75
C LEU A 83 -12.49 -2.33 -1.90
N VAL A 84 -13.23 -1.67 -1.01
CA VAL A 84 -14.69 -1.58 -1.03
C VAL A 84 -15.11 -0.11 -1.17
N SER A 85 -16.10 0.17 -2.03
CA SER A 85 -16.52 1.54 -2.37
C SER A 85 -16.96 2.32 -1.13
N GLU A 86 -17.55 1.64 -0.14
CA GLU A 86 -18.03 2.21 1.12
C GLU A 86 -16.91 2.74 2.02
N LYS A 87 -15.66 2.28 1.83
CA LYS A 87 -14.49 2.74 2.59
C LYS A 87 -13.70 3.84 1.87
N LEU A 88 -14.14 4.30 0.71
CA LEU A 88 -13.47 5.37 -0.03
C LEU A 88 -13.68 6.74 0.62
N ASN A 89 -12.59 7.49 0.75
CA ASN A 89 -12.58 8.85 1.26
C ASN A 89 -11.77 9.75 0.33
N LEU A 90 -12.18 11.00 0.13
CA LEU A 90 -11.51 11.96 -0.73
C LEU A 90 -11.42 13.32 -0.05
N ALA A 91 -10.21 13.87 0.01
CA ALA A 91 -9.96 15.25 0.38
C ALA A 91 -9.42 15.99 -0.86
N VAL A 92 -10.05 17.10 -1.21
CA VAL A 92 -9.65 17.95 -2.34
C VAL A 92 -9.45 19.37 -1.83
N VAL A 93 -8.31 19.99 -2.17
CA VAL A 93 -7.98 21.37 -1.78
C VAL A 93 -7.79 22.20 -3.04
N GLY A 94 -8.53 23.30 -3.14
CA GLY A 94 -8.46 24.24 -4.26
C GLY A 94 -9.77 25.01 -4.44
N SER A 95 -9.82 25.88 -5.44
CA SER A 95 -11.02 26.66 -5.78
C SER A 95 -12.03 25.78 -6.52
N PHE A 96 -12.88 25.09 -5.77
CA PHE A 96 -13.95 24.25 -6.30
C PHE A 96 -15.27 24.56 -5.59
N ASP A 97 -16.33 24.77 -6.38
CA ASP A 97 -17.64 25.17 -5.86
C ASP A 97 -18.68 24.03 -5.93
N ASP A 98 -18.29 22.86 -6.44
CA ASP A 98 -19.17 21.71 -6.68
C ASP A 98 -18.56 20.44 -6.09
N GLU A 99 -19.07 20.04 -4.92
CA GLU A 99 -18.71 18.81 -4.21
C GLU A 99 -19.24 17.55 -4.92
N GLU A 100 -20.45 17.64 -5.50
CA GLU A 100 -21.13 16.51 -6.15
C GLU A 100 -20.39 16.03 -7.39
N ARG A 101 -19.67 16.95 -8.06
CA ARG A 101 -18.71 16.61 -9.11
C ARG A 101 -17.73 15.52 -8.69
N PHE A 102 -17.26 15.54 -7.44
CA PHE A 102 -16.23 14.62 -6.94
C PHE A 102 -16.82 13.41 -6.23
N LYS A 103 -17.92 13.56 -5.49
CA LYS A 103 -18.61 12.45 -4.82
C LYS A 103 -19.00 11.34 -5.79
N LYS A 104 -19.57 11.69 -6.94
CA LYS A 104 -19.96 10.70 -7.97
C LYS A 104 -18.80 9.89 -8.54
N LEU A 105 -17.55 10.32 -8.30
CA LEU A 105 -16.37 9.59 -8.73
C LEU A 105 -16.01 8.47 -7.76
N LEU A 106 -16.44 8.50 -6.48
CA LEU A 106 -16.00 7.56 -5.44
C LEU A 106 -16.74 6.23 -5.47
N THR A 107 -16.65 5.54 -6.61
CA THR A 107 -17.18 4.20 -6.80
C THR A 107 -16.36 3.50 -7.88
N PHE A 108 -16.22 2.18 -7.77
CA PHE A 108 -15.54 1.35 -8.77
C PHE A 108 -16.12 -0.06 -8.85
#